data_AF-A0A7C5TPD8-F1
#
_entry.id   AF-A0A7C5TPD8-F1
#
_cell.length_a   1.000
_cell.length_b   1.000
_cell.length_c   1.000
_cell.angle_alpha   90.00
_cell.angle_beta   90.00
_cell.angle_gamma   90.00
#
_symmetry.space_group_name_H-M   'P 1'
#
loop_
_entity.id
_entity.type
_entity.pdbx_description
1 polymer ?
#
loop_
_entity_poly.entity_id
_entity_poly.type
_entity_poly.pdbx_seq_one_letter_code
_entity_poly.pdbx_strand_id
1 'polypeptide(L)'
;MQGFLAWLTERTGEIAGALWSSPLTLGVLLLTGLYLTVRLRLVQVRGFRHALALLSGRYSSHRDVGEVSHFQALSTALSATVGTGNIAGVATAIAFGGPGALFWMWVTAAIGMATKFAECSLALRFREVSPDGEIAGGPMYTLARGAGRPWLARAFALFAMITA
;
A
#
# COMPACT_ATOMS: atom_id res chain seq x y z
N MET A 1 23.62 8.82 24.50
CA MET A 1 22.49 8.07 23.92
C MET A 1 21.27 8.98 23.69
N GLN A 2 20.77 9.68 24.71
CA GLN A 2 19.56 10.53 24.60
C GLN A 2 19.68 11.67 23.57
N GLY A 3 20.83 12.36 23.49
CA GLY A 3 21.04 13.45 22.50
C GLY A 3 21.05 12.99 21.05
N PHE A 4 21.55 11.78 20.76
CA PHE A 4 21.54 11.21 19.41
C PHE A 4 20.12 10.81 18.97
N LEU A 5 19.34 10.21 19.88
CA LEU A 5 17.95 9.86 19.61
C LEU A 5 17.08 11.11 19.44
N ALA A 6 17.31 12.16 20.23
CA ALA A 6 16.62 13.44 20.08
C ALA A 6 16.92 14.07 18.71
N TRP A 7 18.20 14.11 18.32
CA TRP A 7 18.61 14.60 17.01
C TRP A 7 17.98 13.80 15.85
N LEU A 8 17.95 12.47 15.94
CA LEU A 8 17.29 11.62 14.94
C LEU A 8 15.79 11.87 14.86
N THR A 9 15.14 12.06 16.00
CA THR A 9 13.68 12.31 16.06
C THR A 9 13.35 13.66 15.44
N GLU A 10 14.14 14.69 15.73
CA GLU A 10 13.97 16.02 15.16
C GLU A 10 14.16 16.00 13.63
N ARG A 11 15.24 15.36 13.15
CA ARG A 11 15.53 15.25 11.72
C ARG A 11 14.51 14.41 10.96
N THR A 12 14.06 13.30 11.52
CA THR A 12 13.01 12.49 10.88
C THR A 12 11.67 13.23 10.87
N GLY A 13 11.37 13.99 11.93
CA GLY A 13 10.19 14.87 12.01
C GLY A 13 10.19 15.98 10.95
N GLU A 14 11.31 16.67 10.75
CA GLU A 14 11.44 17.69 9.70
C GLU A 14 11.23 17.11 8.29
N ILE A 15 11.86 15.97 8.01
CA ILE A 15 11.73 15.29 6.71
C ILE A 15 10.28 14.82 6.49
N ALA A 16 9.68 14.20 7.50
CA ALA A 16 8.28 13.76 7.44
C ALA A 16 7.34 14.96 7.23
N GLY A 17 7.56 16.05 7.98
CA GLY A 17 6.83 17.30 7.80
C GLY A 17 6.95 17.81 6.36
N ALA A 18 8.16 17.94 5.83
CA ALA A 18 8.39 18.44 4.47
C ALA A 18 7.74 17.56 3.39
N LEU A 19 7.79 16.23 3.55
CA LEU A 19 7.23 15.29 2.57
C LEU A 19 5.69 15.23 2.63
N TRP A 20 5.12 15.12 3.82
CA TRP A 20 3.68 14.89 4.00
C TRP A 20 2.84 16.17 4.04
N SER A 21 3.42 17.31 4.43
CA SER A 21 2.73 18.62 4.40
C SER A 21 2.73 19.25 3.00
N SER A 22 3.55 18.75 2.08
CA SER A 22 3.66 19.30 0.74
C SER A 22 2.41 18.98 -0.10
N PRO A 23 1.72 20.00 -0.65
CA PRO A 23 0.60 19.79 -1.57
C PRO A 23 0.98 18.98 -2.81
N LEU A 24 2.26 19.00 -3.19
CA LEU A 24 2.77 18.24 -4.34
C LEU A 24 2.68 16.73 -4.09
N THR A 25 3.06 16.26 -2.89
CA THR A 25 3.03 14.83 -2.56
C THR A 25 1.60 14.31 -2.58
N LEU A 26 0.68 15.03 -1.92
CA LEU A 26 -0.74 14.71 -1.93
C LEU A 26 -1.33 14.75 -3.35
N GLY A 27 -0.98 15.77 -4.13
CA GLY A 27 -1.37 15.92 -5.52
C GLY A 27 -0.90 14.73 -6.37
N VAL A 28 0.38 14.34 -6.28
CA VAL A 28 0.93 13.21 -7.03
C VAL A 28 0.24 11.90 -6.65
N LEU A 29 -0.01 11.64 -5.36
CA LEU A 29 -0.73 10.44 -4.91
C LEU A 29 -2.15 10.38 -5.46
N LEU A 30 -2.92 11.46 -5.32
CA LEU A 30 -4.31 11.51 -5.78
C LEU A 30 -4.42 11.49 -7.30
N LEU A 31 -3.59 12.26 -8.01
CA LEU A 31 -3.59 12.29 -9.47
C LEU A 31 -3.16 10.95 -10.04
N THR A 32 -2.18 10.27 -9.44
CA THR A 32 -1.76 8.93 -9.88
C THR A 32 -2.90 7.94 -9.69
N GLY A 33 -3.57 7.95 -8.53
CA GLY A 33 -4.72 7.08 -8.30
C GLY A 33 -5.89 7.37 -9.22
N LEU A 34 -6.16 8.64 -9.53
CA LEU A 34 -7.20 9.04 -10.48
C LEU A 34 -6.85 8.60 -11.90
N TYR A 35 -5.61 8.82 -12.32
CA TYR A 35 -5.09 8.35 -13.61
C TYR A 35 -5.23 6.83 -13.74
N LEU A 36 -4.80 6.08 -12.73
CA LEU A 36 -4.95 4.62 -12.72
C LEU A 36 -6.41 4.19 -12.71
N THR A 37 -7.27 4.89 -11.97
CA THR A 37 -8.71 4.64 -11.94
C THR A 37 -9.31 4.75 -13.34
N VAL A 38 -9.01 5.82 -14.07
CA VAL A 38 -9.51 6.03 -15.45
C VAL A 38 -8.91 5.00 -16.40
N ARG A 39 -7.58 4.79 -16.35
CA ARG A 39 -6.86 3.86 -17.23
C ARG A 39 -7.28 2.41 -17.03
N LEU A 40 -7.61 2.02 -15.80
CA LEU A 40 -8.13 0.69 -15.45
C LEU A 40 -9.66 0.61 -15.55
N ARG A 41 -10.32 1.64 -16.09
CA ARG A 41 -11.77 1.69 -16.35
C ARG A 41 -12.61 1.43 -15.09
N LEU A 42 -12.29 2.10 -13.99
CA LEU A 42 -12.98 1.97 -12.69
C LEU A 42 -12.94 0.53 -12.15
N VAL A 43 -11.76 -0.08 -12.17
CA VAL A 43 -11.54 -1.47 -11.71
C VAL A 43 -12.05 -1.71 -10.29
N GLN A 44 -11.96 -0.71 -9.41
CA GLN A 44 -12.44 -0.80 -8.03
C GLN A 44 -13.95 -1.04 -7.94
N VAL A 45 -14.75 -0.52 -8.89
CA VAL A 45 -16.21 -0.75 -8.93
C VAL A 45 -16.52 -2.06 -9.66
N ARG A 46 -15.89 -2.27 -10.82
CA ARG A 46 -16.14 -3.46 -11.67
C ARG A 46 -15.70 -4.76 -11.02
N GLY A 47 -14.54 -4.74 -10.36
CA GLY A 47 -13.92 -5.90 -9.75
C GLY A 47 -14.46 -6.25 -8.37
N PHE A 48 -15.24 -5.35 -7.72
CA PHE A 48 -15.68 -5.54 -6.34
C PHE A 48 -16.49 -6.83 -6.13
N ARG A 49 -17.46 -7.10 -7.01
CA ARG A 49 -18.27 -8.34 -6.93
C ARG A 49 -17.41 -9.59 -7.12
N HIS A 50 -16.44 -9.54 -8.03
CA HIS A 50 -15.53 -10.65 -8.27
C HIS A 50 -14.60 -10.88 -7.08
N ALA A 51 -14.08 -9.82 -6.47
CA ALA A 51 -13.26 -9.89 -5.26
C ALA A 51 -14.02 -10.56 -4.10
N LEU A 52 -15.28 -10.19 -3.86
CA LEU A 52 -16.11 -10.86 -2.84
C LEU A 52 -16.33 -12.35 -3.15
N ALA A 53 -16.52 -12.71 -4.42
CA ALA A 53 -16.65 -14.10 -4.82
C ALA A 53 -15.34 -14.90 -4.61
N LEU A 54 -14.17 -14.30 -4.87
CA LEU A 54 -12.86 -14.89 -4.55
C LEU A 54 -12.70 -15.17 -3.05
N LEU A 55 -13.07 -14.21 -2.20
CA LEU A 55 -13.01 -14.38 -0.75
C LEU A 55 -13.95 -15.46 -0.22
N SER A 56 -15.10 -15.66 -0.87
CA SER A 56 -16.03 -16.74 -0.53
C SER A 56 -15.53 -18.15 -0.89
N GLY A 57 -14.33 -18.28 -1.48
CA GLY A 57 -13.75 -19.57 -1.87
C GLY A 57 -14.31 -20.16 -3.16
N ARG A 58 -15.26 -19.48 -3.82
CA ARG A 58 -15.89 -19.93 -5.08
C ARG A 58 -14.91 -20.11 -6.25
N TYR A 59 -13.75 -19.49 -6.16
CA TYR A 59 -12.69 -19.57 -7.17
C TYR A 59 -11.39 -20.17 -6.63
N SER A 60 -11.41 -20.77 -5.43
CA SER A 60 -10.23 -21.44 -4.86
C SER A 60 -10.15 -22.88 -5.36
N SER A 61 -9.03 -23.25 -5.97
CA SER A 61 -8.73 -24.61 -6.42
C SER A 61 -7.51 -25.16 -5.70
N HIS A 62 -7.46 -26.48 -5.46
CA HIS A 62 -6.26 -27.15 -4.91
C HIS A 62 -5.05 -27.10 -5.85
N ARG A 63 -5.21 -26.60 -7.08
CA ARG A 63 -4.13 -26.42 -8.06
C ARG A 63 -3.61 -24.98 -8.13
N ASP A 64 -4.15 -24.06 -7.33
CA ASP A 64 -3.72 -22.67 -7.36
C ASP A 64 -2.32 -22.53 -6.74
N VAL A 65 -1.44 -21.82 -7.46
CA VAL A 65 -0.05 -21.59 -7.05
C VAL A 65 0.00 -20.45 -6.04
N GLY A 66 0.08 -20.79 -4.75
CA GLY A 66 0.21 -19.83 -3.64
C GLY A 66 0.28 -20.53 -2.28
N GLU A 67 0.98 -19.92 -1.32
CA GLU A 67 1.19 -20.49 0.03
C GLU A 67 -0.03 -20.35 0.95
N VAL A 68 -0.88 -19.36 0.68
CA VAL A 68 -2.02 -18.99 1.52
C VAL A 68 -3.29 -18.83 0.69
N SER A 69 -4.43 -19.15 1.30
CA SER A 69 -5.74 -18.91 0.67
C SER A 69 -6.00 -17.42 0.45
N HIS A 70 -6.91 -17.07 -0.47
CA HIS A 70 -7.30 -15.68 -0.72
C HIS A 70 -7.79 -14.94 0.54
N PHE A 71 -8.51 -15.64 1.43
CA PHE A 71 -8.98 -15.07 2.68
C PHE A 71 -7.85 -14.83 3.68
N GLN A 72 -6.89 -15.77 3.78
CA GLN A 72 -5.70 -15.59 4.63
C GLN A 72 -4.84 -14.44 4.12
N ALA A 73 -4.60 -14.35 2.81
CA ALA A 73 -3.86 -13.25 2.20
C ALA A 73 -4.52 -11.88 2.51
N LEU A 74 -5.84 -11.79 2.37
CA LEU A 74 -6.58 -10.59 2.75
C LEU A 74 -6.45 -10.27 4.24
N SER A 75 -6.62 -11.27 5.10
CA SER A 75 -6.55 -11.09 6.56
C SER A 75 -5.17 -10.63 7.01
N THR A 76 -4.10 -11.17 6.44
CA THR A 76 -2.72 -10.71 6.70
C THR A 76 -2.53 -9.26 6.26
N ALA A 77 -3.02 -8.89 5.08
CA ALA A 77 -2.93 -7.51 4.58
C ALA A 77 -3.75 -6.53 5.43
N LEU A 78 -4.95 -6.93 5.88
CA LEU A 78 -5.81 -6.12 6.75
C LEU A 78 -5.20 -5.94 8.14
N SER A 79 -4.64 -7.01 8.71
CA SER A 79 -3.94 -6.96 10.00
C SER A 79 -2.77 -5.96 9.96
N ALA A 80 -2.00 -5.95 8.87
CA ALA A 80 -0.90 -5.02 8.69
C ALA A 80 -1.32 -3.56 8.47
N THR A 81 -2.57 -3.31 8.05
CA THR A 81 -3.04 -1.96 7.69
C THR A 81 -4.02 -1.37 8.70
N VAL A 82 -4.67 -2.18 9.53
CA VAL A 82 -5.61 -1.74 10.57
C VAL A 82 -4.90 -1.75 11.91
N GLY A 83 -4.71 -0.58 12.51
CA GLY A 83 -4.09 -0.45 13.82
C GLY A 83 -4.56 0.76 14.60
N THR A 84 -4.03 0.92 15.82
CA THR A 84 -4.29 2.07 16.69
C THR A 84 -4.00 3.40 16.00
N GLY A 85 -2.98 3.43 15.13
CA GLY A 85 -2.63 4.58 14.30
C GLY A 85 -3.77 5.07 13.40
N ASN A 86 -4.61 4.17 12.86
CA ASN A 86 -5.75 4.58 12.03
C ASN A 86 -6.84 5.22 12.87
N ILE A 87 -7.09 4.72 14.08
CA ILE A 87 -8.10 5.27 14.98
C ILE A 87 -7.67 6.67 15.46
N ALA A 88 -6.44 6.78 15.95
CA ALA A 88 -5.86 8.06 16.39
C ALA A 88 -5.74 9.05 15.23
N GLY A 89 -5.37 8.59 14.04
CA GLY A 89 -5.26 9.40 12.83
C GLY A 89 -6.61 9.96 12.38
N VAL A 90 -7.66 9.14 12.35
CA VAL A 90 -9.03 9.60 12.04
C VAL A 90 -9.49 10.63 13.09
N ALA A 91 -9.29 10.35 14.38
CA ALA A 91 -9.68 11.27 15.45
C ALA A 91 -8.96 12.63 15.32
N THR A 92 -7.66 12.60 15.04
CA THR A 92 -6.83 13.79 14.82
C THR A 92 -7.29 14.57 13.60
N ALA A 93 -7.57 13.88 12.49
CA ALA A 93 -8.04 14.49 11.25
C ALA A 93 -9.39 15.19 11.43
N ILE A 94 -10.32 14.58 12.18
CA ILE A 94 -11.62 15.20 12.49
C ILE A 94 -11.45 16.37 13.46
N ALA A 95 -10.59 16.23 14.48
CA ALA A 95 -10.36 17.29 15.46
C ALA A 95 -9.79 18.57 14.81
N PHE A 96 -8.86 18.43 13.87
CA PHE A 96 -8.23 19.59 13.19
C PHE A 96 -8.95 20.01 11.90
N GLY A 97 -9.47 19.07 11.12
CA GLY A 97 -10.10 19.33 9.81
C GLY A 97 -11.62 19.44 9.85
N GLY A 98 -12.24 19.21 11.01
CA GLY A 98 -13.69 19.16 11.17
C GLY A 98 -14.34 17.89 10.60
N PRO A 99 -15.67 17.77 10.70
CA PRO A 99 -16.40 16.56 10.30
C PRO A 99 -16.30 16.25 8.79
N GLY A 100 -16.00 17.26 7.96
CA GLY A 100 -15.80 17.10 6.52
C GLY A 100 -14.57 16.26 6.15
N ALA A 101 -13.61 16.07 7.07
CA ALA A 101 -12.45 15.22 6.85
C ALA A 101 -12.84 13.78 6.49
N LEU A 102 -13.90 13.25 7.12
CA LEU A 102 -14.35 11.87 6.90
C LEU A 102 -14.77 11.63 5.44
N PHE A 103 -15.49 12.59 4.83
CA PHE A 103 -15.89 12.51 3.44
C PHE A 103 -14.67 12.40 2.51
N TRP A 104 -13.66 13.24 2.74
CA TRP A 104 -12.44 13.22 1.95
C TRP A 104 -11.64 11.93 2.16
N MET A 105 -11.62 11.36 3.37
CA MET A 105 -10.99 10.06 3.62
C MET A 105 -11.62 8.93 2.79
N TRP A 106 -12.94 8.92 2.63
CA TRP A 106 -13.59 7.95 1.75
C TRP A 106 -13.27 8.17 0.27
N VAL A 107 -13.23 9.42 -0.18
CA VAL A 107 -12.86 9.77 -1.56
C VAL A 107 -11.42 9.34 -1.86
N THR A 108 -10.47 9.65 -0.97
CA THR A 108 -9.07 9.26 -1.16
C THR A 108 -8.89 7.75 -1.09
N ALA A 109 -9.61 7.05 -0.21
CA ALA A 109 -9.62 5.59 -0.19
C ALA A 109 -10.16 4.99 -1.49
N ALA A 110 -11.25 5.54 -2.04
CA ALA A 110 -11.84 5.07 -3.29
C ALA A 110 -10.91 5.23 -4.49
N ILE A 111 -10.15 6.32 -4.54
CA ILE A 111 -9.12 6.57 -5.54
C ILE A 111 -7.91 5.65 -5.32
N GLY A 112 -7.50 5.48 -4.06
CA GLY A 112 -6.36 4.65 -3.66
C GLY A 112 -6.54 3.16 -3.96
N MET A 113 -7.77 2.65 -4.00
CA MET A 113 -8.06 1.26 -4.38
C MET A 113 -7.48 0.88 -5.75
N ALA A 114 -7.55 1.79 -6.74
CA ALA A 114 -6.98 1.53 -8.06
C ALA A 114 -5.44 1.47 -8.03
N THR A 115 -4.80 2.33 -7.24
CA THR A 115 -3.35 2.30 -7.01
C THR A 115 -2.93 1.00 -6.37
N LYS A 116 -3.62 0.58 -5.30
CA LYS A 116 -3.31 -0.68 -4.61
C LYS A 116 -3.51 -1.89 -5.52
N PHE A 117 -4.57 -1.90 -6.33
CA PHE A 117 -4.79 -2.95 -7.31
C PHE A 117 -3.64 -3.04 -8.33
N ALA A 118 -3.17 -1.91 -8.85
CA ALA A 118 -2.05 -1.88 -9.78
C ALA A 118 -0.76 -2.39 -9.13
N GLU A 119 -0.49 -1.97 -7.89
CA GLU A 119 0.67 -2.41 -7.11
C GLU A 119 0.66 -3.93 -6.90
N CYS A 120 -0.46 -4.49 -6.43
CA CYS A 120 -0.61 -5.94 -6.24
C CYS A 120 -0.48 -6.71 -7.56
N SER A 121 -1.04 -6.19 -8.65
CA SER A 121 -0.93 -6.80 -9.97
C SER A 121 0.53 -6.85 -10.45
N LEU A 122 1.30 -5.78 -10.22
CA LEU A 122 2.72 -5.75 -10.53
C LEU A 122 3.52 -6.69 -9.63
N ALA A 123 3.20 -6.75 -8.34
CA ALA A 123 3.84 -7.67 -7.40
C ALA A 123 3.64 -9.13 -7.81
N LEU A 124 2.45 -9.50 -8.30
CA LEU A 124 2.20 -10.84 -8.85
C LEU A 124 2.96 -11.10 -10.15
N ARG A 125 3.10 -10.10 -11.02
CA ARG A 125 3.81 -10.23 -12.30
C ARG A 125 5.33 -10.39 -12.13
N PHE A 126 5.92 -9.71 -11.16
CA PHE A 126 7.37 -9.67 -10.95
C PHE A 126 7.84 -10.45 -9.72
N ARG A 127 6.97 -11.29 -9.13
CA ARG A 127 7.33 -12.17 -8.02
C ARG A 127 8.44 -13.15 -8.41
N GLU A 128 9.22 -13.53 -7.42
CA GLU A 128 10.21 -14.58 -7.51
C GLU A 128 9.68 -15.82 -6.80
N VAL A 129 9.95 -16.99 -7.37
CA VAL A 129 9.67 -18.28 -6.75
C VAL A 129 11.03 -18.91 -6.49
N SER A 130 11.37 -19.08 -5.22
CA SER A 130 12.60 -19.73 -4.78
C SER A 130 12.58 -21.22 -5.18
N PRO A 131 13.74 -21.87 -5.37
CA PRO A 131 13.82 -23.32 -5.59
C PRO A 131 13.12 -24.15 -4.50
N ASP A 132 13.05 -23.62 -3.27
CA ASP A 132 12.39 -24.24 -2.12
C ASP A 132 10.86 -24.06 -2.13
N GLY A 133 10.31 -23.37 -3.14
CA GLY A 133 8.88 -23.11 -3.30
C GLY A 133 8.39 -21.80 -2.67
N GLU A 134 9.23 -21.08 -1.93
CA GLU A 134 8.88 -19.79 -1.32
C GLU A 134 8.61 -18.71 -2.37
N ILE A 135 7.54 -17.94 -2.17
CA ILE A 135 7.14 -16.87 -3.09
C ILE A 135 7.43 -15.51 -2.48
N ALA A 136 8.39 -14.78 -3.06
CA ALA A 136 8.74 -13.42 -2.65
C ALA A 136 8.29 -12.39 -3.70
N GLY A 137 7.59 -11.35 -3.27
CA GLY A 137 7.10 -10.30 -4.17
C GLY A 137 6.95 -8.97 -3.44
N GLY A 138 6.74 -7.90 -4.20
CA GLY A 138 6.51 -6.57 -3.64
C GLY A 138 7.19 -5.44 -4.43
N PRO A 139 7.09 -4.20 -3.94
CA PRO A 139 7.56 -3.02 -4.67
C PRO A 139 9.05 -3.10 -5.04
N MET A 140 9.90 -3.65 -4.17
CA MET A 140 11.32 -3.88 -4.44
C MET A 140 11.55 -4.75 -5.69
N TYR A 141 10.79 -5.84 -5.87
CA TYR A 141 10.89 -6.68 -7.07
C TYR A 141 10.36 -5.97 -8.31
N THR A 142 9.25 -5.23 -8.17
CA THR A 142 8.70 -4.45 -9.29
C THR A 142 9.65 -3.33 -9.76
N LEU A 143 10.38 -2.71 -8.83
CA LEU A 143 11.36 -1.66 -9.15
C LEU A 143 12.63 -2.24 -9.78
N ALA A 144 13.14 -3.35 -9.24
CA ALA A 144 14.34 -3.99 -9.77
C ALA A 144 14.10 -4.61 -11.16
N ARG A 145 13.02 -5.39 -11.30
CA ARG A 145 12.76 -6.22 -12.51
C ARG A 145 11.80 -5.56 -13.49
N GLY A 146 10.83 -4.77 -13.00
CA GLY A 146 9.83 -4.11 -13.85
C GLY A 146 10.29 -2.75 -14.35
N ALA A 147 10.83 -1.90 -13.47
CA ALA A 147 11.32 -0.57 -13.84
C ALA A 147 12.82 -0.55 -14.24
N GLY A 148 13.54 -1.67 -14.10
CA GLY A 148 14.97 -1.77 -14.38
C GLY A 148 15.84 -0.88 -13.47
N ARG A 149 15.34 -0.52 -12.28
CA ARG A 149 15.98 0.42 -11.36
C ARG A 149 16.32 -0.26 -10.03
N PRO A 150 17.37 -1.10 -9.98
CA PRO A 150 17.71 -1.88 -8.80
C PRO A 150 18.15 -1.02 -7.60
N TRP A 151 18.67 0.19 -7.83
CA TRP A 151 19.04 1.10 -6.73
C TRP A 151 17.81 1.59 -5.95
N LEU A 152 16.70 1.87 -6.64
CA LEU A 152 15.42 2.24 -6.01
C LEU A 152 14.82 1.08 -5.23
N ALA A 153 14.96 -0.14 -5.75
CA ALA A 153 14.56 -1.34 -5.03
C ALA A 153 15.33 -1.51 -3.71
N ARG A 154 16.66 -1.30 -3.73
CA ARG A 154 17.51 -1.35 -2.52
C ARG A 154 17.16 -0.23 -1.54
N ALA A 155 16.95 0.99 -2.02
CA ALA A 155 16.53 2.11 -1.19
C ALA A 155 15.17 1.82 -0.52
N PHE A 156 14.19 1.35 -1.30
CA PHE A 156 12.88 0.96 -0.77
C PHE A 156 13.00 -0.14 0.29
N ALA A 157 13.78 -1.19 0.03
CA ALA A 157 14.00 -2.28 0.97
C ALA A 157 14.65 -1.79 2.28
N LEU A 158 15.65 -0.91 2.19
CA LEU A 158 16.31 -0.33 3.36
C LEU A 158 15.35 0.52 4.20
N PHE A 159 14.54 1.39 3.57
CA PHE A 159 13.54 2.16 4.30
C PHE A 159 12.48 1.27 4.93
N ALA A 160 11.98 0.28 4.20
CA ALA A 160 10.98 -0.66 4.70
C ALA A 160 11.48 -1.43 5.93
N MET A 161 12.75 -1.88 5.93
CA MET A 161 13.35 -2.56 7.09
C MET A 161 13.50 -1.68 8.33
N ILE A 162 13.70 -0.37 8.16
CA ILE A 162 13.83 0.57 9.29
C ILE A 162 12.46 0.89 9.90
N THR A 163 11.40 0.86 9.09
CA THR A 163 10.03 1.21 9.50
C THR A 163 9.19 0.03 9.97
N ALA A 164 9.53 -1.20 9.58
CA ALA A 164 8.85 -2.44 9.96
C ALA A 164 9.17 -2.84 11.40
#